data_AF-A0A850GCV8-F1
#
_entry.id   AF-A0A850GCV8-F1
#
_cell.length_a   1.000
_cell.length_b   1.000
_cell.length_c   1.000
_cell.angle_alpha   90.00
_cell.angle_beta   90.00
_cell.angle_gamma   90.00
#
_symmetry.space_group_name_H-M   'P 1'
#
loop_
_entity.id
_entity.type
_entity.pdbx_description
1 polymer ?
#
loop_
_entity_poly.entity_id
_entity_poly.type
_entity_poly.pdbx_seq_one_letter_code
_entity_poly.pdbx_strand_id
1 'polypeptide(L)' 'MRGRIESGQLVTLDPRIEPTIDDAVMCRLRGNVLVHLVKAVQGQGSKRRFLIANNLGKINGWVSRGAIYGVVTSVED' A
#
# COMPACT_ATOMS: atom_id res chain seq x y z
N MET A 1 4.86 -9.55 -3.84
CA MET A 1 3.40 -9.47 -4.08
C MET A 1 3.04 -10.48 -5.17
N ARG A 2 3.32 -11.76 -4.92
CA ARG A 2 3.37 -12.80 -5.97
C ARG A 2 2.07 -12.87 -6.77
N GLY A 3 2.15 -12.86 -8.09
CA GLY A 3 1.03 -12.78 -9.04
C GLY A 3 0.54 -11.35 -9.35
N ARG A 4 1.16 -10.32 -8.75
CA ARG A 4 0.88 -8.91 -9.04
C ARG A 4 2.15 -8.08 -9.23
N ILE A 5 3.07 -8.17 -8.27
CA ILE A 5 4.40 -7.56 -8.32
C ILE A 5 5.39 -8.57 -7.74
N GLU A 6 6.26 -9.07 -8.58
CA GLU A 6 7.31 -10.03 -8.26
C GLU A 6 8.56 -9.36 -7.69
N SER A 7 9.40 -10.16 -7.07
CA SER A 7 10.67 -9.66 -6.53
C SER A 7 11.57 -9.20 -7.66
N GLY A 8 12.10 -7.99 -7.55
CA GLY A 8 13.01 -7.40 -8.54
C GLY A 8 12.32 -6.52 -9.59
N GLN A 9 11.00 -6.61 -9.73
CA GLN A 9 10.26 -5.73 -10.65
C GLN A 9 10.32 -4.27 -10.20
N LEU A 10 10.51 -3.38 -11.17
CA LEU A 10 10.49 -1.94 -10.96
C LEU A 10 9.04 -1.47 -10.82
N VAL A 11 8.80 -0.54 -9.90
CA VAL A 11 7.46 0.05 -9.70
C VAL A 11 7.54 1.57 -9.70
N THR A 12 6.58 2.20 -10.37
CA THR A 12 6.38 3.66 -10.30
C THR A 12 5.37 3.97 -9.21
N LEU A 13 5.70 4.94 -8.35
CA LEU A 13 4.83 5.40 -7.27
C LEU A 13 4.35 6.82 -7.55
N ASP A 14 3.06 7.08 -7.37
CA ASP A 14 2.52 8.43 -7.31
C ASP A 14 2.14 8.79 -5.87
N PRO A 15 2.85 9.75 -5.22
CA PRO A 15 2.55 10.17 -3.85
C PRO A 15 1.30 11.05 -3.74
N ARG A 16 0.80 11.59 -4.86
CA ARG A 16 -0.33 12.53 -4.92
C ARG A 16 -1.68 11.81 -4.94
N ILE A 17 -1.70 10.55 -5.36
CA ILE A 17 -2.92 9.74 -5.38
C ILE A 17 -3.29 9.38 -3.94
N GLU A 18 -4.56 9.56 -3.61
CA GLU A 18 -5.12 9.12 -2.35
C GLU A 18 -5.49 7.63 -2.45
N PRO A 19 -4.94 6.76 -1.60
CA PRO A 19 -5.18 5.32 -1.72
C PRO A 19 -6.65 4.94 -1.51
N THR A 20 -7.10 3.97 -2.27
CA THR A 20 -8.43 3.37 -2.21
C THR A 20 -8.33 1.85 -2.03
N ILE A 21 -9.46 1.18 -1.88
CA ILE A 21 -9.48 -0.28 -1.70
C ILE A 21 -8.91 -0.95 -2.96
N ASP A 22 -8.09 -1.98 -2.75
CA ASP A 22 -7.36 -2.78 -3.74
C ASP A 22 -6.18 -2.10 -4.44
N ASP A 23 -5.88 -0.84 -4.11
CA ASP A 23 -4.62 -0.21 -4.50
C ASP A 23 -3.42 -0.92 -3.87
N ALA A 24 -2.35 -1.08 -4.65
CA ALA A 24 -1.04 -1.43 -4.15
C ALA A 24 -0.31 -0.15 -3.72
N VAL A 25 0.23 -0.13 -2.50
CA VAL A 25 0.90 1.04 -1.93
C VAL A 25 2.25 0.67 -1.37
N MET A 26 3.24 1.56 -1.55
CA MET A 26 4.47 1.50 -0.79
C MET A 26 4.22 2.14 0.57
N CYS A 27 4.40 1.40 1.65
CA CYS A 27 4.09 1.88 2.99
C CYS A 27 5.09 1.41 4.04
N ARG A 28 5.21 2.18 5.13
CA ARG A 28 5.96 1.80 6.32
C ARG A 28 5.05 1.07 7.31
N LEU A 29 5.43 -0.14 7.67
CA LEU A 29 4.75 -0.97 8.65
C LEU A 29 5.77 -1.59 9.61
N ARG A 30 5.63 -1.30 10.92
CA ARG A 30 6.50 -1.85 11.98
C ARG A 30 8.00 -1.72 11.65
N GLY A 31 8.40 -0.55 11.13
CA GLY A 31 9.79 -0.25 10.76
C GLY A 31 10.22 -0.69 9.36
N ASN A 32 9.45 -1.55 8.68
CA ASN A 32 9.77 -2.02 7.33
C ASN A 32 9.03 -1.21 6.27
N VAL A 33 9.67 -0.98 5.12
CA VAL A 33 9.06 -0.35 3.94
C VAL A 33 8.76 -1.42 2.92
N LEU A 34 7.47 -1.61 2.61
CA LEU A 34 6.99 -2.75 1.82
C LEU A 34 5.84 -2.32 0.93
N VAL A 35 5.70 -3.00 -0.22
CA VAL A 35 4.52 -2.87 -1.09
C VAL A 35 3.44 -3.84 -0.62
N HIS A 36 2.25 -3.33 -0.31
CA HIS A 36 1.10 -4.10 0.17
C HIS A 36 -0.21 -3.58 -0.43
N LEU A 37 -1.30 -4.32 -0.25
CA LEU A 37 -2.64 -3.93 -0.70
C LEU A 37 -3.40 -3.20 0.40
N VAL A 38 -4.17 -2.19 -0.01
CA VAL A 38 -5.22 -1.59 0.82
C VAL A 38 -6.45 -2.48 0.76
N LYS A 39 -6.96 -2.94 1.90
CA LYS A 39 -8.17 -3.78 1.98
C LYS A 39 -9.38 -3.06 2.58
N ALA A 40 -9.15 -1.98 3.31
CA ALA A 40 -10.21 -1.12 3.83
C ALA A 40 -9.69 0.28 4.08
N VAL A 41 -10.59 1.26 4.04
CA VAL A 41 -10.32 2.65 4.42
C VAL A 41 -11.27 3.02 5.54
N GLN A 42 -10.77 3.64 6.60
CA GLN A 42 -11.57 4.06 7.75
C GLN A 42 -11.21 5.48 8.17
N GLY A 43 -12.22 6.24 8.59
CA GLY A 43 -12.05 7.60 9.09
C GLY A 43 -12.02 8.65 7.97
N GLN A 44 -11.87 9.91 8.37
CA GLN A 44 -11.93 11.06 7.48
C GLN A 44 -10.84 12.08 7.85
N GLY A 45 -10.48 12.93 6.89
CA GLY A 45 -9.46 13.97 7.07
C GLY A 45 -8.15 13.41 7.66
N SER A 46 -7.65 14.07 8.70
CA SER A 46 -6.41 13.69 9.40
C SER A 46 -6.49 12.36 10.15
N LYS A 47 -7.69 11.83 10.41
CA LYS A 47 -7.91 10.54 11.08
C LYS A 47 -8.07 9.38 10.11
N ARG A 48 -7.91 9.61 8.80
CA ARG A 48 -8.00 8.55 7.79
C ARG A 48 -6.88 7.52 7.97
N ARG A 49 -7.26 6.25 7.98
CA ARG A 49 -6.37 5.09 8.09
C ARG A 49 -6.71 4.05 7.03
N PHE A 50 -5.72 3.24 6.70
CA PHE A 50 -5.78 2.23 5.64
C PHE A 50 -5.42 0.88 6.23
N LEU A 51 -6.28 -0.12 6.03
CA LEU A 51 -6.02 -1.48 6.43
C LEU A 51 -5.15 -2.13 5.37
N ILE A 52 -3.95 -2.53 5.77
CA ILE A 52 -2.94 -3.07 4.88
C ILE A 52 -2.92 -4.59 4.98
N ALA A 53 -2.80 -5.27 3.85
CA ALA A 53 -2.67 -6.71 3.76
C ALA A 53 -1.63 -7.13 2.73
N ASN A 54 -1.01 -8.29 2.93
CA ASN A 54 -0.13 -8.85 1.91
C ASN A 54 -0.96 -9.54 0.81
N ASN A 55 -0.30 -9.90 -0.30
CA ASN A 55 -0.98 -10.58 -1.41
C ASN A 55 -1.43 -12.02 -1.12
N LEU A 56 -1.15 -12.54 0.08
CA LEU A 56 -1.53 -13.89 0.51
C LEU A 56 -2.75 -13.88 1.43
N GLY A 57 -3.41 -12.73 1.58
CA GLY A 57 -4.61 -12.58 2.42
C GLY A 57 -4.34 -12.32 3.90
N LYS A 58 -3.08 -12.19 4.33
CA LYS A 58 -2.76 -11.81 5.71
C LYS A 58 -3.01 -10.33 5.91
N ILE A 59 -3.86 -9.99 6.89
CA ILE A 59 -4.03 -8.62 7.36
C ILE A 59 -2.86 -8.24 8.26
N ASN A 60 -2.21 -7.14 7.92
CA ASN A 60 -0.99 -6.68 8.57
C ASN A 60 -1.24 -5.54 9.56
N GLY A 61 -2.34 -4.80 9.40
CA GLY A 61 -2.80 -3.79 10.35
C GLY A 61 -3.14 -2.46 9.70
N TRP A 62 -3.57 -1.51 10.52
CA TRP A 62 -3.93 -0.16 10.09
C TRP A 62 -2.70 0.76 10.06
N VAL A 63 -2.59 1.57 9.01
CA VAL A 63 -1.59 2.64 8.90
C VAL A 63 -2.26 3.98 8.63
N SER A 64 -1.64 5.09 9.04
CA SER A 64 -2.12 6.45 8.70
C SER A 64 -1.67 6.83 7.29
N ARG A 65 -2.25 7.90 6.73
CA ARG A 65 -1.83 8.42 5.41
C ARG A 65 -0.34 8.75 5.33
N GLY A 66 0.25 9.26 6.42
CA GLY A 66 1.67 9.62 6.49
C GLY A 66 2.63 8.42 6.47
N ALA A 67 2.12 7.20 6.67
CA ALA A 67 2.90 5.98 6.52
C ALA A 67 2.89 5.44 5.08
N ILE A 68 2.15 6.06 4.15
CA ILE A 68 2.07 5.67 2.75
C ILE A 68 2.87 6.64 1.90
N TYR A 69 3.83 6.10 1.14
CA TYR A 69 4.74 6.87 0.29
C TYR A 69 4.18 7.09 -1.12
N GLY A 70 3.28 6.24 -1.57
CA GLY A 70 2.57 6.42 -2.84
C GLY A 70 1.79 5.18 -3.25
N VAL A 71 0.88 5.39 -4.20
CA VAL A 71 0.16 4.32 -4.89
C VAL A 71 1.01 3.85 -6.07
N VAL A 72 1.10 2.55 -6.28
CA VAL A 72 1.76 1.96 -7.44
C VAL A 72 0.90 2.23 -8.69
N THR A 73 1.48 2.90 -9.68
CA THR A 73 0.79 3.25 -10.94
C THR A 73 1.31 2.48 -12.15
N SER A 74 2.54 1.94 -12.07
CA SER A 74 3.15 1.11 -13.11
C SER A 74 4.03 0.03 -12.48
N VAL A 75 4.16 -1.10 -13.18
CA VAL A 75 5.03 -2.22 -12.85
C VAL A 75 5.76 -2.61 -14.14
N GLU A 76 7.08 -2.74 -14.06
CA GLU A 76 7.97 -3.02 -15.19
C GLU A 76 8.86 -4.22 -14.85
N ASP A 77 9.27 -4.96 -15.89
CA ASP A 77 10.14 -6.14 -15.82
C ASP A 77 11.64 -5.78 -15.83
#